data_AF-A0A1Y4GR84-F1
#
_entry.id   AF-A0A1Y4GR84-F1
#
_cell.length_a   1.000
_cell.length_b   1.000
_cell.length_c   1.000
_cell.angle_alpha   90.00
_cell.angle_beta   90.00
_cell.angle_gamma   90.00
#
_symmetry.space_group_name_H-M   'P 1'
#
loop_
_entity.id
_entity.type
_entity.pdbx_description
1 polymer ?
#
loop_
_entity_poly.entity_id
_entity_poly.type
_entity_poly.pdbx_seq_one_letter_code
_entity_poly.pdbx_strand_id
1 'polypeptide(L)'
;MDTILLALTPEFEMLRDELGYDEYEDFDAYDIMFQQGYDRQLIEVADGETFEVPEGYRATLEGDDPDNEFYLLEDEADLLEKENFIADSLPSGNYRYDAAEDAFWKTDMDSDDSFL
;
A
#
# COMPACT_ATOMS: atom_id res chain seq x y z
N MET A 1 15.08 4.81 15.85
CA MET A 1 14.57 3.80 14.92
C MET A 1 13.34 4.45 14.37
N ASP A 2 13.46 4.93 13.15
CA ASP A 2 12.34 5.53 12.44
C ASP A 2 11.50 4.36 11.93
N THR A 3 10.24 4.36 12.36
CA THR A 3 9.27 3.30 12.08
C THR A 3 8.02 3.97 11.55
N ILE A 4 7.37 3.33 10.58
CA ILE A 4 6.15 3.82 9.97
C ILE A 4 5.00 2.88 10.25
N LEU A 5 3.81 3.44 10.46
CA LEU A 5 2.59 2.68 10.72
C LEU A 5 1.78 2.64 9.43
N LEU A 6 1.45 1.44 8.96
CA LEU A 6 0.63 1.21 7.79
C LEU A 6 -0.67 0.53 8.17
N ALA A 7 -1.78 1.00 7.63
CA ALA A 7 -3.07 0.34 7.68
C ALA A 7 -3.27 -0.52 6.44
N LEU A 8 -3.27 -1.83 6.62
CA LEU A 8 -3.73 -2.79 5.62
C LEU A 8 -5.25 -2.78 5.56
N THR A 9 -5.78 -2.35 4.42
CA THR A 9 -7.21 -2.33 4.14
C THR A 9 -7.48 -3.30 2.99
N PRO A 10 -8.45 -4.21 3.10
CA PRO A 10 -8.83 -5.04 1.96
C PRO A 10 -9.32 -4.15 0.81
N GLU A 11 -9.23 -4.64 -0.42
CA GLU A 11 -9.73 -3.92 -1.59
C GLU A 11 -11.24 -4.14 -1.74
N PHE A 12 -11.97 -3.03 -1.93
CA PHE A 12 -13.43 -3.08 -1.99
C PHE A 12 -13.90 -3.93 -3.17
N GLU A 13 -13.14 -3.99 -4.25
CA GLU A 13 -13.48 -4.79 -5.43
C GLU A 13 -13.63 -6.28 -5.11
N MET A 14 -12.86 -6.83 -4.17
CA MET A 14 -13.02 -8.22 -3.72
C MET A 14 -14.26 -8.42 -2.87
N LEU A 15 -14.63 -7.39 -2.09
CA LEU A 15 -15.73 -7.43 -1.14
C LEU A 15 -17.05 -6.98 -1.77
N ARG A 16 -17.01 -6.33 -2.94
CA ARG A 16 -18.16 -5.75 -3.62
C ARG A 16 -19.22 -6.80 -3.93
N ASP A 17 -18.82 -7.93 -4.51
CA ASP A 17 -19.72 -9.04 -4.85
C ASP A 17 -20.31 -9.69 -3.58
N GLU A 18 -19.47 -9.86 -2.56
CA GLU A 18 -19.89 -10.45 -1.27
C GLU A 18 -20.84 -9.55 -0.47
N LEU A 19 -20.62 -8.24 -0.52
CA LEU A 19 -21.46 -7.23 0.12
C LEU A 19 -22.71 -6.87 -0.71
N GLY A 20 -22.82 -7.39 -1.93
CA GLY A 20 -23.98 -7.21 -2.81
C GLY A 20 -24.08 -5.83 -3.44
N TYR A 21 -22.96 -5.13 -3.60
CA TYR A 21 -22.89 -3.83 -4.26
C TYR A 21 -22.66 -3.99 -5.77
N ASP A 22 -23.33 -3.16 -6.57
CA ASP A 22 -23.18 -3.18 -8.03
C ASP A 22 -21.94 -2.37 -8.47
N GLU A 23 -21.28 -2.75 -9.57
CA GLU A 23 -20.04 -2.09 -10.03
C GLU A 23 -20.25 -0.65 -10.52
N TYR A 24 -21.50 -0.29 -10.84
CA TYR A 24 -21.86 1.00 -11.43
C TYR A 24 -22.45 2.01 -10.42
N GLU A 25 -22.61 1.63 -9.16
CA GLU A 25 -23.06 2.55 -8.12
C GLU A 25 -21.88 3.32 -7.53
N ASP A 26 -21.98 4.65 -7.55
CA ASP A 26 -20.97 5.56 -7.02
C ASP A 26 -21.15 5.66 -5.50
N PHE A 27 -20.60 4.70 -4.77
CA PHE A 27 -20.61 4.66 -3.32
C PHE A 27 -19.21 4.89 -2.75
N ASP A 28 -19.16 5.47 -1.55
CA ASP A 28 -17.90 5.72 -0.85
C ASP A 28 -17.40 4.41 -0.22
N ALA A 29 -16.61 3.67 -1.01
CA ALA A 29 -16.09 2.34 -0.65
C ALA A 29 -15.40 2.35 0.73
N TYR A 30 -14.70 3.44 1.07
CA TYR A 30 -14.02 3.58 2.35
C TYR A 30 -15.01 3.66 3.52
N ASP A 31 -16.09 4.43 3.37
CA ASP A 31 -17.13 4.58 4.39
C ASP A 31 -17.89 3.26 4.62
N ILE A 32 -18.17 2.51 3.54
CA ILE A 32 -18.81 1.19 3.62
C ILE A 32 -17.93 0.19 4.35
N MET A 33 -16.64 0.12 4.02
CA MET A 33 -15.70 -0.82 4.65
C MET A 33 -15.56 -0.57 6.14
N PHE A 34 -15.47 0.70 6.53
CA PHE A 34 -15.43 1.11 7.94
C PHE A 34 -16.73 0.77 8.67
N GLN A 35 -17.89 1.01 8.06
CA GLN A 35 -19.20 0.66 8.64
C GLN A 35 -19.43 -0.85 8.79
N GLN A 36 -18.88 -1.66 7.87
CA GLN A 36 -19.00 -3.12 7.87
C GLN A 36 -18.04 -3.81 8.84
N GLY A 37 -17.15 -3.06 9.50
CA GLY A 37 -16.20 -3.60 10.46
C GLY A 37 -15.06 -4.39 9.81
N TYR A 38 -14.73 -4.08 8.54
CA TYR A 38 -13.43 -4.47 7.98
C TYR A 38 -12.36 -3.67 8.73
N ASP A 39 -11.86 -4.28 9.79
CA ASP A 39 -10.87 -3.69 10.68
C ASP A 39 -9.57 -3.51 9.90
N ARG A 40 -9.09 -2.26 9.83
CA ARG A 40 -7.81 -1.94 9.23
C ARG A 40 -6.73 -2.61 10.06
N GLN A 41 -5.98 -3.53 9.45
CA GLN A 41 -4.90 -4.20 10.17
C GLN A 41 -3.68 -3.29 10.19
N LEU A 42 -3.29 -2.85 11.38
CA LEU A 42 -2.12 -2.00 11.57
C LEU A 42 -0.84 -2.85 11.60
N ILE A 43 0.14 -2.47 10.79
CA ILE A 43 1.50 -3.02 10.80
C ILE A 43 2.50 -1.90 11.03
N GLU A 44 3.50 -2.16 11.86
CA GLU A 44 4.62 -1.24 12.09
C GLU A 44 5.82 -1.78 11.31
N VAL A 45 6.42 -0.93 10.47
CA VAL A 45 7.55 -1.29 9.62
C VAL A 45 8.74 -0.41 10.02
N ALA A 46 9.86 -1.03 10.34
CA ALA A 46 11.09 -0.31 10.66
C ALA A 46 11.88 0.10 9.42
N ASP A 47 12.71 1.14 9.54
CA ASP A 47 13.69 1.51 8.52
C ASP A 47 14.52 0.30 8.05
N GLY A 48 14.54 0.06 6.75
CA GLY A 48 15.19 -1.07 6.11
C GLY A 48 14.46 -2.41 6.24
N GLU A 49 13.30 -2.46 6.91
CA GLU A 49 12.50 -3.68 7.06
C GLU A 49 11.66 -3.95 5.81
N THR A 50 11.55 -5.23 5.47
CA THR A 50 10.70 -5.72 4.38
C THR A 50 9.38 -6.25 4.91
N PHE A 51 8.29 -5.90 4.26
CA PHE A 51 6.94 -6.36 4.58
C PHE A 51 6.18 -6.75 3.31
N GLU A 52 5.15 -7.57 3.49
CA GLU A 52 4.26 -8.02 2.42
C GLU A 52 2.88 -7.39 2.62
N VAL A 53 2.32 -6.85 1.54
CA VAL A 53 0.92 -6.49 1.43
C VAL A 53 0.20 -7.66 0.75
N PRO A 54 -0.69 -8.38 1.46
CA PRO A 54 -1.34 -9.56 0.91
C PRO A 54 -2.21 -9.22 -0.31
N GLU A 55 -2.40 -10.20 -1.21
CA GLU A 55 -3.26 -10.03 -2.39
C GLU A 55 -4.66 -9.56 -2.01
N GLY A 56 -5.12 -8.53 -2.74
CA GLY A 56 -6.41 -7.88 -2.49
C GLY A 56 -6.48 -7.08 -1.19
N TYR A 57 -5.32 -6.70 -0.65
CA TYR A 57 -5.18 -5.63 0.32
C TYR A 57 -4.34 -4.52 -0.27
N ARG A 58 -4.51 -3.32 0.28
CA ARG A 58 -3.65 -2.17 0.07
C ARG A 58 -3.18 -1.64 1.41
N ALA A 59 -1.95 -1.15 1.47
CA ALA A 59 -1.41 -0.48 2.66
C ALA A 59 -1.51 1.04 2.48
N THR A 60 -2.06 1.74 3.45
CA THR A 60 -2.08 3.21 3.50
C THR A 60 -1.31 3.69 4.71
N LEU A 61 -0.71 4.87 4.66
CA LEU A 61 -0.10 5.46 5.85
C LEU A 61 -1.14 5.74 6.93
N GLU A 62 -0.83 5.33 8.16
CA GLU A 62 -1.57 5.77 9.34
C GLU A 62 -0.83 6.95 9.97
N GLY A 63 -1.40 8.13 9.80
CA GLY A 63 -0.92 9.38 10.35
C GLY A 63 -2.06 10.39 10.49
N ASP A 64 -1.85 11.39 11.34
CA ASP A 64 -2.81 12.50 11.54
C ASP A 64 -2.78 13.49 10.36
N ASP A 65 -1.73 13.43 9.53
CA ASP A 65 -1.52 14.31 8.37
C ASP A 65 -2.17 13.71 7.11
N PRO A 66 -3.17 14.38 6.52
CA PRO A 66 -3.81 13.93 5.28
C PRO A 66 -2.95 14.16 4.03
N ASP A 67 -1.87 14.93 4.16
CA ASP A 67 -0.88 15.20 3.09
C ASP A 67 0.37 14.30 3.25
N ASN A 68 0.29 13.24 4.05
CA ASN A 68 1.41 12.33 4.26
C ASN A 68 1.59 11.42 3.04
N GLU A 69 2.43 11.86 2.11
CA GLU A 69 2.75 11.18 0.86
C GLU A 69 4.07 10.40 0.98
N PHE A 70 4.17 9.26 0.30
CA PHE A 70 5.42 8.51 0.19
C PHE A 70 5.78 8.25 -1.26
N TYR A 71 7.03 7.87 -1.50
CA TYR A 71 7.52 7.55 -2.84
C TYR A 71 7.56 6.04 -3.04
N LEU A 72 6.86 5.53 -4.07
CA LEU A 72 6.96 4.12 -4.45
C LEU A 72 7.99 3.95 -5.56
N LEU A 73 9.15 3.38 -5.21
CA LEU A 73 10.26 3.21 -6.14
C LEU A 73 10.40 1.73 -6.53
N GLU A 74 10.70 1.49 -7.81
CA GLU A 74 11.01 0.15 -8.30
C GLU A 74 12.53 0.00 -8.56
N ASP A 75 13.21 1.07 -8.97
CA ASP A 75 14.64 1.07 -9.28
C ASP A 75 15.40 2.24 -8.64
N GLU A 76 16.72 2.11 -8.47
CA GLU A 76 17.55 3.21 -7.92
C GLU A 76 17.57 4.43 -8.84
N ALA A 77 17.30 4.22 -10.14
CA ALA A 77 17.13 5.32 -11.08
C ALA A 77 15.94 6.23 -10.73
N ASP A 78 14.87 5.67 -10.13
CA ASP A 78 13.65 6.39 -9.79
C ASP A 78 13.88 7.43 -8.69
N LEU A 79 14.92 7.25 -7.84
CA LEU A 79 15.28 8.22 -6.81
C LEU A 79 15.56 9.62 -7.38
N LEU A 80 16.16 9.69 -8.58
CA LEU A 80 16.50 10.97 -9.22
C LEU A 80 15.25 11.75 -9.63
N GLU A 81 14.14 11.06 -9.83
CA GLU A 81 12.87 11.61 -10.28
C GLU A 81 11.72 11.24 -9.32
N LYS A 82 12.04 11.00 -8.03
CA LYS A 82 11.10 10.44 -7.03
C LYS A 82 9.80 11.22 -6.89
N GLU A 83 9.83 12.52 -7.18
CA GLU A 83 8.65 13.39 -7.22
C GLU A 83 7.58 12.92 -8.22
N ASN A 84 7.92 12.09 -9.22
CA ASN A 84 6.96 11.49 -10.16
C ASN A 84 6.33 10.19 -9.63
N PHE A 85 6.84 9.65 -8.51
CA PHE A 85 6.48 8.36 -7.94
C PHE A 85 5.73 8.49 -6.60
N ILE A 86 5.05 9.62 -6.41
CA ILE A 86 4.22 9.87 -5.25
C ILE A 86 3.08 8.85 -5.23
N ALA A 87 2.90 8.19 -4.09
CA ALA A 87 1.87 7.21 -3.85
C ALA A 87 1.13 7.50 -2.53
N ASP A 88 -0.20 7.34 -2.57
CA ASP A 88 -1.10 7.46 -1.41
C ASP A 88 -1.33 6.10 -0.74
N SER A 89 -1.22 5.01 -1.52
CA SER A 89 -1.38 3.64 -1.05
C SER A 89 -0.44 2.68 -1.78
N LEU A 90 0.01 1.65 -1.07
CA LEU A 90 0.78 0.54 -1.62
C LEU A 90 -0.19 -0.58 -2.02
N PRO A 91 -0.19 -1.03 -3.28
CA PRO A 91 -0.97 -2.20 -3.69
C PRO A 91 -0.38 -3.48 -3.09
N SER A 92 -1.01 -4.63 -3.37
CA SER A 92 -0.48 -5.93 -2.96
C SER A 92 0.90 -6.19 -3.54
N GLY A 93 1.81 -6.71 -2.72
CA GLY A 93 3.21 -6.97 -3.10
C GLY A 93 4.18 -6.88 -1.93
N ASN A 94 5.45 -7.15 -2.19
CA ASN A 94 6.52 -7.08 -1.21
C ASN A 94 7.27 -5.74 -1.31
N TYR A 95 7.45 -5.05 -0.19
CA TYR A 95 8.09 -3.73 -0.12
C TYR A 95 9.15 -3.66 0.97
N ARG A 96 10.13 -2.78 0.80
CA ARG A 96 11.10 -2.38 1.82
C ARG A 96 10.92 -0.90 2.13
N TYR A 97 10.75 -0.55 3.40
CA TYR A 97 10.69 0.85 3.82
C TYR A 97 12.10 1.45 3.95
N ASP A 98 12.28 2.66 3.43
CA ASP A 98 13.49 3.46 3.57
C ASP A 98 13.12 4.82 4.18
N ALA A 99 13.47 5.02 5.45
CA ALA A 99 13.13 6.23 6.19
C ALA A 99 14.03 7.41 5.84
N ALA A 100 15.17 7.20 5.17
CA ALA A 100 16.05 8.28 4.75
C ALA A 100 15.46 9.04 3.56
N GLU A 101 14.78 8.33 2.66
CA GLU A 101 14.18 8.88 1.45
C GLU A 101 12.66 9.02 1.50
N ASP A 102 12.01 8.58 2.59
CA ASP A 102 10.56 8.42 2.75
C ASP A 102 9.95 7.61 1.60
N ALA A 103 10.65 6.52 1.25
CA ALA A 103 10.37 5.74 0.06
C ALA A 103 10.13 4.26 0.39
N PHE A 104 9.22 3.64 -0.34
CA PHE A 104 8.98 2.22 -0.34
C PHE A 104 9.56 1.63 -1.62
N TRP A 105 10.45 0.67 -1.45
CA TRP A 105 11.09 -0.04 -2.55
C TRP A 105 10.33 -1.32 -2.82
N LYS A 106 9.80 -1.49 -4.02
CA LYS A 106 9.19 -2.74 -4.41
C LYS A 106 10.26 -3.83 -4.52
N THR A 107 10.15 -4.83 -3.65
CA THR A 107 11.04 -6.00 -3.62
C THR A 107 10.45 -7.19 -4.37
N ASP A 108 9.15 -7.14 -4.65
CA ASP A 108 8.46 -7.98 -5.63
C ASP A 108 8.85 -7.56 -7.05
N MET A 109 10.15 -7.53 -7.33
CA MET A 109 10.60 -7.82 -8.68
C MET A 109 10.48 -9.32 -8.79
N ASP A 110 9.39 -9.74 -9.42
CA ASP A 110 9.23 -11.10 -9.85
C ASP A 110 10.58 -11.57 -10.39
N SER A 111 11.12 -12.59 -9.73
CA SER A 111 12.14 -13.44 -10.31
C SER A 111 11.50 -14.27 -11.45
N ASP A 112 10.76 -13.62 -12.34
CA ASP A 112 10.30 -14.11 -13.64
C ASP A 112 11.26 -13.64 -14.74
N ASP A 113 12.54 -13.50 -14.42
CA ASP A 113 13.61 -13.86 -15.37
C ASP A 113 14.17 -15.24 -14.97
N SER A 114 13.25 -16.18 -14.79
CA SER A 114 13.56 -17.61 -14.77
C SER A 114 12.60 -18.29 -15.72
N PHE A 115 12.88 -18.23 -17.02
CA PHE A 115 13.17 -19.40 -17.86
C PHE A 115 13.40 -18.99 -19.32
N LEU A 116 14.69 -19.02 -19.70
CA LEU A 116 15.27 -19.62 -20.92
C LEU A 116 14.95 -19.05 -22.32
#